data_AF-A0A7W2EH57-F1
#
_entry.id   AF-A0A7W2EH57-F1
#
_cell.length_a   1.000
_cell.length_b   1.000
_cell.length_c   1.000
_cell.angle_alpha   90.00
_cell.angle_beta   90.00
_cell.angle_gamma   90.00
#
_symmetry.space_group_name_H-M   'P 1'
#
loop_
_entity.id
_entity.type
_entity.pdbx_description
1 polymer ?
#
loop_
_entity_poly.entity_id
_entity_poly.type
_entity_poly.pdbx_seq_one_letter_code
_entity_poly.pdbx_strand_id
1 'polypeptide(L)'
;MEKLLSASEIAALKIPGLPTTRAAVNVMAKRDGWEFELATGIGGTRRLYRLPAKYLPPSTQDSQQRPAAPVVGTIVRGSSQVDMHKLELAIKAVDTWEQTRDAKIDADRRPAVITVLYEFLVKSEGSDDAAIDVVLRALG
;
A
#
# COMPACT_ATOMS: atom_id res chain seq x y z
N MET A 1 -4.30 -8.85 16.40
CA MET A 1 -3.45 -10.03 16.70
C MET A 1 -2.65 -10.32 15.44
N GLU A 2 -1.31 -10.34 15.54
CA GLU A 2 -0.46 -10.71 14.40
C GLU A 2 -0.56 -12.22 14.15
N LYS A 3 -0.73 -12.62 12.89
CA LYS A 3 -0.98 -14.02 12.52
C LYS A 3 0.36 -14.74 12.30
N LEU A 4 0.67 -15.71 13.16
CA LEU A 4 1.82 -16.60 13.00
C LEU A 4 1.47 -17.72 12.00
N LEU A 5 2.35 -17.97 11.03
CA LEU A 5 2.10 -18.90 9.92
C LEU A 5 3.17 -19.98 9.87
N SER A 6 2.77 -21.22 9.59
CA SER A 6 3.73 -22.30 9.34
C SER A 6 4.45 -22.11 8.00
N ALA A 7 5.65 -22.68 7.86
CA ALA A 7 6.39 -22.63 6.60
C ALA A 7 5.62 -23.20 5.39
N SER A 8 4.71 -24.15 5.62
CA SER A 8 3.82 -24.67 4.58
C SER A 8 2.75 -23.67 4.17
N GLU A 9 2.16 -22.94 5.11
CA GLU A 9 1.18 -21.89 4.81
C GLU A 9 1.84 -20.73 4.07
N ILE A 10 3.04 -20.33 4.48
CA ILE A 10 3.81 -19.27 3.82
C ILE A 10 4.13 -19.64 2.36
N ALA A 11 4.57 -20.88 2.13
CA ALA A 11 4.82 -21.40 0.79
C ALA A 11 3.53 -21.45 -0.07
N ALA A 12 2.38 -21.78 0.55
CA ALA A 12 1.09 -21.84 -0.12
C ALA A 12 0.56 -20.46 -0.53
N LEU A 13 0.92 -19.40 0.21
CA LEU A 13 0.55 -18.02 -0.13
C LEU A 13 1.22 -17.52 -1.42
N LYS A 14 2.28 -18.19 -1.89
CA LYS A 14 3.03 -17.84 -3.12
C LYS A 14 3.35 -16.34 -3.21
N ILE A 15 3.76 -15.76 -2.08
CA ILE A 15 4.04 -14.33 -1.98
C ILE A 15 5.22 -13.99 -2.89
N PRO A 16 5.13 -12.95 -3.73
CA PRO A 16 6.25 -12.52 -4.56
C PRO A 16 7.44 -12.12 -3.70
N GLY A 17 8.62 -12.66 -4.01
CA GLY A 17 9.85 -12.47 -3.22
C GLY A 17 10.04 -13.49 -2.09
N LEU A 18 9.12 -14.44 -1.93
CA LEU A 18 9.16 -15.50 -0.93
C LEU A 18 9.25 -16.88 -1.62
N PRO A 19 9.94 -17.87 -1.04
CA PRO A 19 10.02 -19.19 -1.63
C PRO A 19 8.67 -19.92 -1.62
N THR A 20 8.39 -20.66 -2.69
CA THR A 20 7.15 -21.44 -2.86
C THR A 20 7.20 -22.84 -2.26
N THR A 21 8.32 -23.22 -1.64
CA THR A 21 8.52 -24.52 -1.01
C THR A 21 8.81 -24.38 0.48
N ARG A 22 8.23 -25.25 1.30
CA ARG A 22 8.41 -25.27 2.76
C ARG A 22 9.89 -25.28 3.16
N ALA A 23 10.71 -26.08 2.47
CA ALA A 23 12.14 -26.20 2.76
C ALA A 23 12.88 -24.88 2.52
N ALA A 24 12.60 -24.20 1.42
CA ALA A 24 13.23 -22.91 1.11
C ALA A 24 12.75 -21.79 2.04
N VAL A 25 11.48 -21.82 2.48
CA VAL A 25 10.98 -20.89 3.52
C VAL A 25 11.76 -21.08 4.82
N ASN A 26 12.00 -22.32 5.27
CA ASN A 26 12.80 -22.57 6.47
C ASN A 26 14.24 -22.06 6.35
N VAL A 27 14.86 -22.24 5.18
CA VAL A 27 16.23 -21.75 4.92
C VAL A 27 16.26 -20.23 4.96
N MET A 28 15.30 -19.56 4.30
CA MET A 28 15.19 -18.11 4.32
C MET A 28 14.91 -17.58 5.72
N ALA A 29 13.95 -18.17 6.44
CA ALA A 29 13.62 -17.78 7.81
C ALA A 29 14.82 -17.92 8.75
N LYS A 30 15.66 -18.95 8.57
CA LYS A 30 16.91 -19.10 9.32
C LYS A 30 17.96 -18.06 8.92
N ARG A 31 18.10 -17.79 7.62
CA ARG A 31 19.07 -16.80 7.08
C ARG A 31 18.73 -15.38 7.52
N ASP A 32 17.45 -15.04 7.48
CA ASP A 32 16.93 -13.72 7.77
C ASP A 32 16.52 -13.55 9.25
N GLY A 33 16.68 -14.60 10.07
CA GLY A 33 16.44 -14.54 11.52
C GLY A 33 14.99 -14.29 11.91
N TRP A 34 14.03 -14.92 11.22
CA TRP A 34 12.61 -14.68 11.48
C TRP A 34 12.20 -15.20 12.86
N GLU A 35 11.41 -14.40 13.56
CA GLU A 35 10.82 -14.80 14.84
C GLU A 35 9.88 -16.00 14.62
N PHE A 36 9.97 -16.97 15.51
CA PHE A 36 9.12 -18.15 15.46
C PHE A 36 8.64 -18.54 16.84
N GLU A 37 7.42 -19.08 16.89
CA GLU A 37 6.85 -19.73 18.05
C GLU A 37 6.74 -21.23 17.82
N LEU A 38 6.90 -21.99 18.90
CA LEU A 38 6.69 -23.42 18.89
C LEU A 38 5.25 -23.70 19.28
N ALA A 39 4.46 -24.19 18.33
CA ALA A 39 3.09 -24.63 18.58
C ALA A 39 3.05 -26.15 18.65
N THR A 40 2.51 -26.69 19.74
CA THR A 40 2.29 -28.13 19.90
C THR A 40 0.88 -28.46 19.43
N GLY A 41 0.75 -29.44 18.53
CA GLY A 41 -0.52 -29.94 18.04
C GLY A 41 -0.59 -31.46 18.05
N ILE A 42 -1.65 -32.00 17.45
CA ILE A 42 -1.94 -33.45 17.42
C ILE A 42 -0.79 -34.26 16.78
N GLY A 43 0.01 -33.65 15.91
CA GLY A 43 1.17 -34.28 15.24
C GLY A 43 2.54 -33.89 15.78
N GLY A 44 2.63 -33.33 17.00
CA GLY A 44 3.89 -32.87 17.61
C GLY A 44 4.12 -31.36 17.49
N THR A 45 5.37 -30.93 17.69
CA THR A 45 5.75 -29.51 17.74
C THR A 45 6.07 -28.97 16.35
N ARG A 46 5.38 -27.91 15.93
CA ARG A 46 5.66 -27.17 14.68
C ARG A 46 6.14 -25.76 14.99
N ARG A 47 7.01 -25.24 14.13
CA ARG A 47 7.43 -23.83 14.15
C ARG A 47 6.44 -23.00 13.35
N LEU A 48 5.90 -21.97 13.99
CA LEU A 48 5.09 -20.94 13.36
C LEU A 48 5.95 -19.68 13.26
N TYR A 49 6.13 -19.16 12.07
CA TYR A 49 6.97 -17.99 11.82
C TYR A 49 6.10 -16.72 11.78
N ARG A 50 6.63 -15.63 12.34
CA ARG A 50 6.12 -14.29 12.10
C ARG A 50 6.64 -13.82 10.75
N LEU A 51 5.73 -13.49 9.84
CA LEU A 51 6.14 -12.95 8.54
C LEU A 51 6.55 -11.48 8.71
N PRO A 52 7.72 -11.07 8.19
CA PRO A 52 8.08 -9.66 8.10
C PRO A 52 7.04 -8.87 7.30
N ALA A 53 6.71 -7.65 7.75
CA ALA A 53 5.69 -6.79 7.14
C ALA A 53 5.87 -6.56 5.63
N LYS A 54 7.12 -6.60 5.15
CA LYS A 54 7.47 -6.52 3.72
C LYS A 54 6.89 -7.64 2.85
N TYR A 55 6.42 -8.72 3.45
CA TYR A 55 5.87 -9.90 2.78
C TYR A 55 4.39 -10.12 3.08
N LEU A 56 3.77 -9.39 4.00
CA LEU A 56 2.33 -9.52 4.19
C LEU A 56 1.62 -8.82 3.03
N PRO A 57 0.73 -9.52 2.29
CA PRO A 57 -0.20 -8.81 1.43
C PRO A 57 -1.10 -7.91 2.30
N PRO A 58 -1.53 -6.73 1.81
CA PRO A 58 -2.50 -5.90 2.51
C PRO A 58 -3.73 -6.78 2.80
N SER A 59 -3.95 -7.10 4.06
CA SER A 59 -4.90 -8.14 4.45
C SER A 59 -6.33 -7.67 4.23
N THR A 60 -7.03 -8.30 3.30
CA THR A 60 -8.49 -8.28 3.18
C THR A 60 -9.08 -8.94 4.43
N GLN A 61 -9.22 -8.18 5.51
CA GLN A 61 -10.06 -8.56 6.64
C GLN A 61 -10.90 -7.35 7.02
N ASP A 62 -12.08 -7.21 6.39
CA ASP A 62 -13.32 -6.93 7.13
C ASP A 62 -14.54 -7.17 6.22
N SER A 63 -14.87 -8.44 6.01
CA SER A 63 -16.16 -8.85 5.44
C SER A 63 -17.01 -9.47 6.53
N GLN A 64 -17.41 -8.71 7.55
CA GLN A 64 -18.52 -9.08 8.43
C GLN A 64 -19.18 -7.86 9.11
N GLN A 65 -19.78 -7.02 8.28
CA GLN A 65 -21.18 -6.56 8.39
C GLN A 65 -21.76 -6.27 9.80
N ARG A 66 -21.84 -4.98 10.16
CA ARG A 66 -23.09 -4.36 10.68
C ARG A 66 -23.07 -2.82 10.49
N PRO A 67 -24.17 -2.20 10.03
CA PRO A 67 -24.19 -0.76 9.70
C PRO A 67 -24.65 0.07 10.90
N ALA A 68 -23.92 1.13 11.24
CA ALA A 68 -24.43 2.19 12.11
C ALA A 68 -23.77 3.54 11.79
N ALA A 69 -24.60 4.41 11.20
CA ALA A 69 -24.54 5.88 11.16
C ALA A 69 -23.37 6.59 10.45
N PRO A 70 -23.66 7.65 9.66
CA PRO A 70 -22.64 8.44 8.98
C PRO A 70 -22.06 9.46 9.98
N VAL A 71 -20.83 9.24 10.42
CA VAL A 71 -20.04 10.27 11.11
C VAL A 71 -19.04 10.83 10.11
N VAL A 72 -19.31 12.10 9.74
CA VAL A 72 -18.39 13.02 9.08
C VAL A 72 -17.00 12.90 9.70
N GLY A 73 -16.00 12.57 8.90
CA GLY A 73 -14.59 12.54 9.32
C GLY A 73 -13.92 11.18 9.39
N THR A 74 -14.49 10.13 8.79
CA THR A 74 -13.77 8.85 8.66
C THR A 74 -12.96 8.85 7.38
N ILE A 75 -11.65 9.06 7.50
CA ILE A 75 -10.69 8.71 6.45
C ILE A 75 -10.92 7.22 6.20
N VAL A 76 -11.61 6.91 5.10
CA VAL A 76 -11.71 5.54 4.60
C VAL A 76 -10.28 5.14 4.26
N ARG A 77 -9.59 4.52 5.22
CA ARG A 77 -8.31 3.85 5.01
C ARG A 77 -8.58 2.54 4.26
N GLY A 78 -9.26 2.69 3.12
CA GLY A 78 -9.28 1.68 2.08
C GLY A 78 -7.86 1.57 1.54
N SER A 79 -7.47 0.34 1.24
CA SER A 79 -6.23 -0.01 0.58
C SER A 79 -6.08 0.69 -0.77
N SER A 80 -5.72 1.97 -0.77
CA SER A 80 -5.05 2.58 -1.90
C SER A 80 -3.58 2.27 -1.69
N GLN A 81 -3.13 1.17 -2.28
CA GLN A 81 -1.73 1.06 -2.63
C GLN A 81 -1.43 2.35 -3.40
N VAL A 82 -0.69 3.27 -2.78
CA VAL A 82 -0.43 4.57 -3.38
C VAL A 82 0.22 4.26 -4.72
N ASP A 83 -0.49 4.51 -5.81
CA ASP A 83 0.06 4.37 -7.15
C ASP A 83 1.24 5.33 -7.26
N MET A 84 2.44 4.83 -6.96
CA MET A 84 3.65 5.63 -6.86
C MET A 84 3.91 6.35 -8.18
N HIS A 85 3.55 5.72 -9.30
CA HIS A 85 3.64 6.30 -10.62
C HIS A 85 2.67 7.47 -10.83
N LYS A 86 1.45 7.41 -10.26
CA LYS A 86 0.48 8.52 -10.33
C LYS A 86 0.86 9.66 -9.38
N LEU A 87 1.44 9.33 -8.21
CA LEU A 87 1.96 10.31 -7.28
C LEU A 87 3.18 11.05 -7.85
N GLU A 88 4.11 10.31 -8.46
CA GLU A 88 5.27 10.89 -9.14
C GLU A 88 4.84 11.77 -10.32
N LEU A 89 3.83 11.33 -11.09
CA LEU A 89 3.25 12.15 -12.15
C LEU A 89 2.61 13.44 -11.60
N ALA A 90 1.91 13.36 -10.48
CA ALA A 90 1.32 14.54 -9.84
C ALA A 90 2.39 15.54 -9.37
N ILE A 91 3.47 15.05 -8.74
CA ILE A 91 4.59 15.89 -8.30
C ILE A 91 5.27 16.55 -9.51
N LYS A 92 5.59 15.76 -10.54
CA LYS A 92 6.25 16.25 -11.76
C LYS A 92 5.40 17.27 -12.53
N ALA A 93 4.08 17.07 -12.57
CA ALA A 93 3.15 18.02 -13.19
C ALA A 93 3.13 19.36 -12.47
N VAL A 94 3.11 19.35 -11.13
CA VAL A 94 3.20 20.58 -10.32
C VAL A 94 4.54 21.28 -10.54
N ASP A 95 5.67 20.56 -10.51
CA ASP A 95 7.01 21.14 -10.73
C ASP A 95 7.15 21.74 -12.14
N THR A 96 6.61 21.06 -13.16
CA THR A 96 6.63 21.55 -14.55
C THR A 96 5.76 22.80 -14.70
N TRP A 97 4.64 22.87 -14.00
CA TRP A 97 3.74 24.02 -14.01
C TRP A 97 4.36 25.25 -13.33
N GLU A 98 5.01 25.07 -12.18
CA GLU A 98 5.76 26.14 -11.49
C GLU A 98 6.88 26.70 -12.38
N GLN A 99 7.61 25.82 -13.08
CA GLN A 99 8.70 26.21 -13.98
C GLN A 99 8.20 26.90 -15.26
N THR A 100 7.05 26.47 -15.80
CA THR A 100 6.54 26.97 -17.09
C THR A 100 5.76 28.28 -16.93
N ARG A 101 5.08 28.48 -15.78
CA ARG A 101 4.21 29.65 -15.56
C ARG A 101 4.78 30.72 -14.63
N ASP A 102 5.99 30.54 -14.11
CA ASP A 102 6.61 31.42 -13.08
C ASP A 102 5.67 31.69 -11.89
N ALA A 103 4.75 30.76 -11.65
CA ALA A 103 3.74 30.83 -10.62
C ALA A 103 4.20 29.96 -9.46
N LYS A 104 4.78 30.59 -8.43
CA LYS A 104 5.15 29.88 -7.20
C LYS A 104 3.89 29.48 -6.45
N ILE A 105 3.67 28.19 -6.30
CA ILE A 105 2.71 27.71 -5.32
C ILE A 105 3.35 27.89 -3.94
N ASP A 106 2.60 28.46 -3.02
CA ASP A 106 3.05 28.61 -1.64
C ASP A 106 3.39 27.23 -1.05
N ALA A 107 4.48 27.16 -0.28
CA ALA A 107 5.01 25.89 0.24
C ALA A 107 3.97 25.16 1.11
N ASP A 108 3.09 25.89 1.79
CA ASP A 108 1.99 25.33 2.57
C ASP A 108 0.84 24.80 1.69
N ARG A 109 0.66 25.34 0.49
CA ARG A 109 -0.41 24.94 -0.45
C ARG A 109 0.03 23.82 -1.38
N ARG A 110 1.33 23.66 -1.61
CA ARG A 110 1.91 22.65 -2.51
C ARG A 110 1.45 21.22 -2.18
N PRO A 111 1.43 20.75 -0.92
CA PRO A 111 0.94 19.40 -0.58
C PRO A 111 -0.55 19.21 -0.88
N ALA A 112 -1.35 20.25 -0.68
CA ALA A 112 -2.78 20.21 -0.98
C ALA A 112 -3.04 20.09 -2.49
N VAL A 113 -2.30 20.85 -3.31
CA VAL A 113 -2.39 20.79 -4.78
C VAL A 113 -1.98 19.41 -5.29
N ILE A 114 -0.88 18.85 -4.79
CA ILE A 114 -0.41 17.50 -5.15
C ILE A 114 -1.46 16.45 -4.77
N THR A 115 -2.10 16.59 -3.61
CA THR A 115 -3.13 15.65 -3.14
C THR A 115 -4.36 15.66 -4.05
N VAL A 116 -4.86 16.85 -4.41
CA VAL A 116 -6.01 16.98 -5.31
C VAL A 116 -5.69 16.43 -6.70
N LEU A 117 -4.49 16.71 -7.22
CA LEU A 117 -4.06 16.22 -8.52
C LEU A 117 -3.89 14.69 -8.53
N TYR A 118 -3.32 14.14 -7.46
CA TYR A 118 -3.23 12.69 -7.26
C TYR A 118 -4.62 12.04 -7.23
N GLU A 119 -5.56 12.60 -6.47
CA GLU A 119 -6.93 12.09 -6.41
C GLU A 119 -7.62 12.15 -7.78
N PHE A 120 -7.39 13.21 -8.54
CA PHE A 120 -7.87 13.35 -9.92
C PHE A 120 -7.32 12.23 -10.83
N LEU A 121 -6.00 12.03 -10.83
CA LEU A 121 -5.32 10.99 -11.62
C LEU A 121 -5.73 9.57 -11.21
N VAL A 122 -6.05 9.35 -9.94
CA VAL A 122 -6.54 8.06 -9.44
C VAL A 122 -7.97 7.80 -9.94
N LYS A 123 -8.83 8.82 -9.95
CA LYS A 123 -10.24 8.70 -10.37
C LYS A 123 -10.43 8.66 -11.90
N SER A 124 -9.51 9.20 -12.67
CA SER A 124 -9.55 9.16 -14.15
C SER A 124 -8.76 7.97 -14.69
N GLU A 125 -9.40 7.00 -15.34
CA GLU A 125 -8.74 5.87 -16.02
C GLU A 125 -8.11 6.24 -17.38
N GLY A 126 -7.58 7.47 -17.51
CA GLY A 126 -6.99 7.97 -18.75
C GLY A 126 -6.87 9.49 -18.76
N SER A 127 -6.14 10.06 -17.79
CA SER A 127 -5.91 11.51 -17.77
C SER A 127 -4.83 11.89 -18.78
N ASP A 128 -5.26 12.59 -19.83
CA ASP A 128 -4.37 13.27 -20.78
C ASP A 128 -3.78 14.54 -20.16
N ASP A 129 -2.59 14.96 -20.62
CA ASP A 129 -1.89 16.18 -20.15
C ASP A 129 -2.76 17.45 -20.18
N ALA A 130 -3.74 17.52 -21.09
CA ALA A 130 -4.69 18.62 -21.17
C ALA A 130 -5.65 18.68 -19.96
N ALA A 131 -6.06 17.53 -19.42
CA ALA A 131 -6.92 17.47 -18.24
C ALA A 131 -6.15 17.86 -16.97
N ILE A 132 -4.87 17.50 -16.90
CA ILE A 132 -3.93 17.89 -15.84
C ILE A 132 -3.76 19.41 -15.83
N ASP A 133 -3.59 20.05 -16.99
CA ASP A 133 -3.44 21.52 -17.08
C ASP A 133 -4.70 22.28 -16.62
N VAL A 134 -5.90 21.77 -16.94
CA VAL A 134 -7.17 22.36 -16.51
C VAL A 134 -7.32 22.30 -14.98
N VAL A 135 -6.97 21.18 -14.37
CA VAL A 135 -7.03 21.01 -12.91
C VAL A 135 -6.01 21.93 -12.22
N LEU A 136 -4.79 22.01 -12.74
CA LEU A 136 -3.77 22.92 -12.20
C LEU A 136 -4.19 24.40 -12.32
N ARG A 137 -4.84 24.78 -13.42
CA ARG A 137 -5.37 26.14 -13.61
C ARG A 137 -6.56 26.47 -12.71
N ALA A 138 -7.32 25.48 -12.25
CA ALA A 138 -8.40 25.67 -11.30
C ALA A 138 -7.93 25.79 -9.83
N LEU A 139 -6.69 25.38 -9.54
CA LEU A 139 -6.13 25.30 -8.19
C LEU A 139 -5.06 26.38 -7.89
N GLY A 140 -4.40 26.90 -8.91
CA GLY A 140 -3.50 28.07 -8.85
C GLY A 140 -4.28 29.37 -8.85
#